data_AF-X1V393-F1
#
_entry.id   AF-X1V393-F1
#
_cell.length_a   1.000
_cell.length_b   1.000
_cell.length_c   1.000
_cell.angle_alpha   90.00
_cell.angle_beta   90.00
_cell.angle_gamma   90.00
#
_symmetry.space_group_name_H-M   'P 1'
#
loop_
_entity.id
_entity.type
_entity.pdbx_description
1 polymer ?
#
loop_
_entity_poly.entity_id
_entity_poly.type
_entity_poly.pdbx_seq_one_letter_code
_entity_poly.pdbx_strand_id
1 'polypeptide(L)'
;DLIETAMLLSKSKLPKGNRVGILTGTGGGAIILADKIAKNGLGLPALSQFTREQLAQKVESFATVGNPMDLTGQLYSRLEYS
;
A
#
# COMPACT_ATOMS: atom_id res chain seq x y z
N ASP A 1 -17.81 3.09 10.48
CA ASP A 1 -17.19 1.77 10.74
C ASP A 1 -18.04 0.58 10.30
N LEU A 2 -19.28 0.40 10.78
CA LEU A 2 -20.07 -0.81 10.45
C LEU A 2 -20.42 -0.91 8.96
N ILE A 3 -20.92 0.18 8.36
CA ILE A 3 -21.35 0.18 6.95
C ILE A 3 -20.14 0.02 6.03
N GLU A 4 -19.05 0.73 6.28
CA GLU A 4 -17.81 0.63 5.49
C GLU A 4 -17.20 -0.76 5.57
N THR A 5 -17.20 -1.36 6.77
CA THR A 5 -16.71 -2.73 6.97
C THR A 5 -17.60 -3.73 6.23
N ALA A 6 -18.93 -3.61 6.34
CA ALA A 6 -19.86 -4.47 5.62
C ALA A 6 -19.72 -4.34 4.09
N MET A 7 -19.53 -3.12 3.58
CA MET A 7 -19.27 -2.88 2.17
C MET A 7 -17.95 -3.49 1.70
N LEU A 8 -16.90 -3.44 2.51
CA LEU A 8 -15.61 -4.06 2.18
C LEU A 8 -15.75 -5.58 2.09
N LEU A 9 -16.40 -6.19 3.10
CA LEU A 9 -16.61 -7.63 3.18
C LEU A 9 -17.55 -8.16 2.09
N SER A 10 -18.52 -7.36 1.62
CA SER A 10 -19.40 -7.77 0.52
C SER A 10 -18.74 -7.73 -0.85
N LYS A 11 -17.70 -6.91 -1.02
CA LYS A 11 -17.00 -6.71 -2.30
C LYS A 11 -15.68 -7.47 -2.43
N SER A 12 -15.16 -8.02 -1.32
CA SER A 12 -13.82 -8.58 -1.26
C SER A 12 -13.82 -10.00 -0.68
N LYS A 13 -12.88 -10.83 -1.12
CA LYS A 13 -12.60 -12.10 -0.44
C LYS A 13 -12.10 -11.81 0.97
N LEU A 14 -12.49 -12.66 1.92
CA LEU A 14 -11.96 -12.59 3.28
C LEU A 14 -10.44 -12.72 3.26
N PRO A 15 -9.70 -11.84 3.95
CA PRO A 15 -8.26 -11.95 4.05
C PRO A 15 -7.90 -13.22 4.83
N LYS A 16 -6.82 -13.88 4.42
CA LYS A 16 -6.34 -15.12 5.05
C LYS A 16 -5.59 -14.90 6.37
N GLY A 17 -5.42 -13.64 6.79
CA GLY A 17 -4.66 -13.27 7.98
C GLY A 17 -4.61 -11.76 8.17
N ASN A 18 -3.80 -11.32 9.13
CA ASN A 18 -3.73 -9.92 9.59
C ASN A 18 -2.58 -9.10 8.94
N ARG A 19 -1.97 -9.60 7.86
CA ARG A 19 -0.83 -8.96 7.19
C ARG A 19 -1.32 -8.00 6.12
N VAL A 20 -0.93 -6.74 6.20
CA VAL A 20 -1.38 -5.66 5.30
C VAL A 20 -0.22 -5.16 4.44
N GLY A 21 -0.53 -4.85 3.18
CA GLY A 21 0.31 -4.07 2.27
C GLY A 21 -0.33 -2.71 2.01
N ILE A 22 0.46 -1.63 2.03
CA ILE A 22 0.00 -0.27 1.75
C ILE A 22 0.59 0.21 0.44
N LEU A 23 -0.27 0.73 -0.44
CA LEU A 23 0.09 1.46 -1.65
C LEU A 23 -0.68 2.79 -1.62
N THR A 24 0.02 3.92 -1.70
CA THR A 24 -0.58 5.26 -1.57
C THR A 24 0.01 6.23 -2.58
N GLY A 25 -0.80 7.18 -3.06
CA GLY A 25 -0.34 8.28 -3.92
C GLY A 25 0.11 9.53 -3.16
N THR A 26 0.19 9.45 -1.83
CA THR A 26 0.66 10.52 -0.96
C THR A 26 1.56 9.97 0.15
N GLY A 27 2.67 10.65 0.43
CA GLY A 27 3.57 10.29 1.53
C GLY A 27 2.90 10.36 2.90
N GLY A 28 2.10 11.40 3.16
CA GLY A 28 1.35 11.53 4.42
C GLY A 28 0.34 10.40 4.65
N GLY A 29 -0.28 9.89 3.57
CA GLY A 29 -1.17 8.73 3.65
C GLY A 29 -0.45 7.46 4.11
N ALA A 30 0.81 7.26 3.72
CA ALA A 30 1.60 6.09 4.13
C ALA A 30 1.76 6.05 5.66
N ILE A 31 2.09 7.20 6.25
CA ILE A 31 2.32 7.35 7.70
C ILE A 31 1.02 7.10 8.46
N ILE A 32 -0.06 7.80 8.09
CA ILE A 32 -1.37 7.69 8.77
C ILE A 32 -1.89 6.25 8.71
N LEU A 33 -1.74 5.58 7.56
CA LEU A 33 -2.18 4.19 7.40
C LEU A 33 -1.31 3.25 8.24
N ALA A 34 0.01 3.40 8.23
CA ALA A 34 0.90 2.57 9.06
C ALA A 34 0.55 2.65 10.55
N ASP A 35 0.29 3.86 11.06
CA ASP A 35 -0.15 4.07 12.44
C ASP A 35 -1.49 3.38 12.74
N LYS A 36 -2.46 3.45 11.81
CA LYS A 36 -3.74 2.77 11.96
C LYS A 36 -3.59 1.24 11.98
N ILE A 37 -2.72 0.68 11.14
CA ILE A 37 -2.41 -0.75 11.12
C ILE A 37 -1.84 -1.19 12.47
N ALA A 38 -0.85 -0.46 12.99
CA ALA A 38 -0.27 -0.75 14.30
C ALA A 38 -1.30 -0.66 15.44
N LYS A 39 -2.12 0.41 15.47
CA LYS A 39 -3.16 0.61 16.50
C LYS A 39 -4.23 -0.49 16.53
N ASN A 40 -4.48 -1.15 15.40
CA ASN A 40 -5.46 -2.23 15.29
C ASN A 40 -4.85 -3.64 15.44
N GLY A 41 -3.57 -3.75 15.82
CA GLY A 41 -2.91 -5.06 16.00
C GLY A 41 -2.68 -5.82 14.69
N LEU A 42 -2.72 -5.12 13.55
CA LEU A 42 -2.45 -5.68 12.24
C LEU A 42 -0.94 -5.65 11.95
N GLY A 43 -0.46 -6.58 11.12
CA GLY A 43 0.94 -6.66 10.74
C GLY A 43 1.24 -5.84 9.49
N LEU A 44 2.34 -5.08 9.51
CA LEU A 44 2.89 -4.39 8.34
C LEU A 44 4.26 -4.99 7.96
N PRO A 45 4.32 -6.26 7.52
CA PRO A 45 5.57 -6.93 7.24
C PRO A 45 6.22 -6.40 5.97
N ALA A 46 7.54 -6.52 5.87
CA ALA A 46 8.25 -6.30 4.63
C ALA A 46 7.67 -7.16 3.49
N LEU A 47 7.65 -6.60 2.28
CA LEU A 47 7.26 -7.35 1.09
C LEU A 47 8.20 -8.54 0.87
N SER A 48 7.66 -9.64 0.35
CA SER A 48 8.49 -10.77 -0.08
C SER A 48 9.47 -10.34 -1.17
N GLN A 49 10.60 -11.04 -1.29
CA GLN A 49 11.59 -10.77 -2.34
C GLN A 49 10.93 -10.81 -3.73
N PHE A 50 10.13 -11.84 -4.01
CA PHE A 50 9.38 -11.97 -5.25
C PHE A 50 8.49 -10.74 -5.52
N THR A 51 7.73 -10.28 -4.52
CA THR A 51 6.87 -9.09 -4.68
C THR A 51 7.69 -7.83 -4.93
N ARG A 52 8.83 -7.67 -4.24
CA ARG A 52 9.72 -6.51 -4.45
C ARG A 52 10.26 -6.48 -5.88
N GLU A 53 10.73 -7.61 -6.39
CA GLU A 53 11.26 -7.73 -7.76
C GLU A 53 10.18 -7.42 -8.81
N GLN A 54 8.96 -7.97 -8.63
CA GLN A 54 7.85 -7.71 -9.55
C GLN A 54 7.39 -6.25 -9.55
N LEU A 55 7.44 -5.57 -8.39
CA LEU A 55 7.10 -4.15 -8.30
C LEU A 55 8.21 -3.27 -8.87
N ALA A 56 9.48 -3.59 -8.61
CA ALA A 56 10.62 -2.84 -9.13
C ALA A 56 10.64 -2.74 -10.66
N GLN A 57 10.11 -3.75 -11.36
CA GLN A 57 9.99 -3.74 -12.82
C GLN A 57 8.88 -2.81 -13.36
N LYS A 58 7.98 -2.32 -12.48
CA LYS A 58 6.79 -1.54 -12.86
C LYS A 58 6.87 -0.08 -12.45
N VAL A 59 7.95 0.31 -11.80
CA VAL A 59 8.10 1.62 -11.19
C VAL A 59 9.37 2.30 -11.66
N GLU A 60 9.36 3.62 -11.62
CA GLU A 60 10.54 4.42 -11.94
C GLU A 60 11.71 4.10 -10.99
N SER A 61 12.94 4.25 -11.47
CA SER A 61 14.15 3.88 -10.73
C SER A 61 14.36 4.63 -9.41
N PHE A 62 13.78 5.82 -9.28
CA PHE A 62 13.82 6.62 -8.05
C PHE A 62 12.75 6.21 -7.02
N ALA A 63 11.78 5.36 -7.40
CA ALA A 63 10.73 4.93 -6.50
C ALA A 63 11.26 3.89 -5.51
N THR A 64 10.93 4.09 -4.23
CA THR A 64 11.27 3.10 -3.20
C THR A 64 10.24 1.97 -3.19
N VAL A 65 10.71 0.72 -3.35
CA VAL A 65 9.86 -0.48 -3.28
C VAL A 65 9.88 -1.03 -1.86
N GLY A 66 8.78 -0.85 -1.13
CA GLY A 66 8.66 -1.25 0.27
C GLY A 66 7.22 -1.48 0.70
N ASN A 67 7.03 -1.71 2.00
CA ASN A 67 5.72 -1.69 2.62
C ASN A 67 5.80 -0.84 3.89
N PRO A 68 5.23 0.38 3.90
CA PRO A 68 4.35 0.95 2.87
C PRO A 68 5.08 1.36 1.58
N MET A 69 4.34 1.48 0.47
CA MET A 69 4.82 1.99 -0.81
C MET A 69 4.16 3.32 -1.17
N ASP A 70 4.95 4.38 -1.28
CA ASP A 70 4.54 5.71 -1.70
C ASP A 70 4.81 5.91 -3.20
N LEU A 71 3.74 6.19 -3.95
CA LEU A 71 3.75 6.42 -5.39
C LEU A 71 3.73 7.90 -5.78
N THR A 72 3.78 8.83 -4.81
CA THR A 72 3.70 10.28 -5.07
C THR A 72 4.64 10.68 -6.21
N GLY A 73 5.93 10.36 -6.12
CA GLY A 73 6.91 10.72 -7.14
C GLY A 73 6.62 10.13 -8.53
N GLN A 74 6.08 8.90 -8.59
CA GLN A 74 5.71 8.28 -9.88
C GLN A 74 4.46 8.88 -10.51
N LEU A 75 3.50 9.31 -9.69
CA LEU A 75 2.29 9.97 -10.18
C LEU A 75 2.64 11.35 -10.76
N TYR A 76 3.51 12.10 -10.09
CA TYR A 76 3.97 13.40 -10.58
C TYR A 76 4.76 13.28 -11.88
N SER A 77 5.72 12.36 -11.98
CA SER A 77 6.48 12.18 -13.21
C SER A 77 5.56 11.87 -14.39
N ARG A 78 4.55 11.01 -14.20
CA ARG A 78 3.62 10.64 -15.28
C ARG A 78 2.74 11.79 -15.76
N LEU A 79 2.40 12.74 -14.89
CA LEU A 79 1.63 13.94 -15.25
C LEU A 79 2.48 14.97 -16.01
N GLU A 80 3.79 15.05 -15.72
CA GLU A 80 4.69 15.92 -16.48
C GLU A 80 4.95 15.41 -17.91
N TYR A 81 4.74 14.11 -18.17
CA TYR A 81 4.91 13.47 -19.48
C TYR A 81 3.59 13.16 -20.21
N SER A 82 2.44 13.65 -19.74
CA SER A 82 1.11 13.45 -20.36
C SER A 82 0.55 14.73 -20.96
#